data_AF-A0A941XFD9-F1
#
_entry.id   AF-A0A941XFD9-F1
#
_cell.length_a   1.000
_cell.length_b   1.000
_cell.length_c   1.000
_cell.angle_alpha   90.00
_cell.angle_beta   90.00
_cell.angle_gamma   90.00
#
_symmetry.space_group_name_H-M   'P 1'
#
loop_
_entity.id
_entity.type
_entity.pdbx_description
1 polymer ?
#
loop_
_entity_poly.entity_id
_entity_poly.type
_entity_poly.pdbx_seq_one_letter_code
_entity_poly.pdbx_strand_id
1 'polypeptide(L)'
;MKKIIRIGFILLLLAFFAGGTAYYFIYWPNIQVKDKGIIYIQKGDSFVTVLTTLQSKGYVENVYTLRKVADWKKYPAYIKSGRYRIQNGMSNNALVNLLRSGNQEAVNFTFHNVRTFQQLAGLVSHQLEMDSLTFLQTVQNPEISRELGFSQENFKAMFIPNTYQLYWNITPRDFVYKMAGEYKKFWNTARREKAA
;
A
#
# COMPACT_ATOMS: atom_id res chain seq x y z
N MET A 1 -52.76 -12.36 23.20
CA MET A 1 -52.21 -13.06 22.00
C MET A 1 -52.09 -12.17 20.78
N LYS A 2 -53.18 -11.62 20.20
CA LYS A 2 -53.12 -10.76 18.99
C LYS A 2 -52.21 -9.52 19.11
N LYS A 3 -52.14 -8.88 20.29
CA LYS A 3 -51.24 -7.74 20.55
C LYS A 3 -49.75 -8.13 20.52
N ILE A 4 -49.40 -9.29 21.08
CA ILE A 4 -48.02 -9.81 21.09
C ILE A 4 -47.58 -10.17 19.65
N ILE A 5 -48.47 -10.78 18.86
CA ILE A 5 -48.22 -11.09 17.45
C ILE A 5 -48.00 -9.81 16.64
N ARG A 6 -48.79 -8.75 16.87
CA ARG A 6 -48.60 -7.44 16.22
C ARG A 6 -47.27 -6.79 16.57
N ILE A 7 -46.87 -6.81 17.85
CA ILE A 7 -45.58 -6.28 18.30
C ILE A 7 -44.42 -7.06 17.67
N GLY A 8 -44.50 -8.39 17.66
CA GLY A 8 -43.49 -9.24 17.02
C GLY A 8 -43.36 -8.96 15.52
N PHE A 9 -44.48 -8.77 14.82
CA PHE A 9 -44.49 -8.41 13.40
C PHE A 9 -43.86 -7.03 13.13
N ILE A 10 -44.15 -6.02 13.97
CA ILE A 10 -43.54 -4.69 13.87
C ILE A 10 -42.02 -4.77 14.08
N LEU A 11 -41.56 -5.52 15.08
CA LEU A 11 -40.12 -5.71 15.32
C LEU A 11 -39.42 -6.41 14.15
N LEU A 12 -40.07 -7.41 13.56
CA LEU A 12 -39.53 -8.11 12.39
C LEU A 12 -39.42 -7.19 11.16
N LEU A 13 -40.44 -6.35 10.92
CA LEU A 13 -40.38 -5.35 9.86
C LEU A 13 -39.26 -4.32 10.11
N LEU A 14 -39.13 -3.81 11.34
CA LEU A 14 -38.04 -2.89 11.68
C LEU A 14 -36.67 -3.52 11.46
N ALA A 15 -36.48 -4.78 11.85
CA ALA A 15 -35.25 -5.52 11.62
C ALA A 15 -34.98 -5.72 10.12
N PHE A 16 -36.01 -6.01 9.32
CA PHE A 16 -35.89 -6.15 7.87
C PHE A 16 -35.48 -4.83 7.20
N PHE A 17 -36.13 -3.71 7.55
CA PHE A 17 -35.77 -2.38 7.03
C PHE A 17 -34.36 -1.96 7.48
N ALA A 18 -33.98 -2.21 8.73
CA ALA A 18 -32.63 -1.94 9.23
C ALA A 18 -31.59 -2.81 8.50
N GLY A 19 -31.88 -4.08 8.25
CA GLY A 19 -31.03 -4.99 7.49
C GLY A 19 -30.86 -4.58 6.03
N GLY A 20 -31.96 -4.22 5.36
CA GLY A 20 -31.94 -3.76 3.97
C GLY A 20 -31.16 -2.46 3.78
N THR A 21 -31.35 -1.49 4.69
CA THR A 21 -30.59 -0.22 4.66
C THR A 21 -29.10 -0.43 4.96
N ALA A 22 -28.75 -1.29 5.93
CA ALA A 22 -27.36 -1.65 6.19
C ALA A 22 -26.72 -2.35 4.98
N TYR A 23 -27.42 -3.30 4.36
CA TYR A 23 -26.95 -3.98 3.14
C TYR A 23 -26.68 -2.98 2.02
N TYR A 24 -27.61 -2.05 1.77
CA TYR A 24 -27.44 -0.97 0.80
C TYR A 24 -26.19 -0.12 1.12
N PHE A 25 -26.01 0.35 2.35
CA PHE A 25 -24.81 1.14 2.71
C PHE A 25 -23.49 0.39 2.57
N ILE A 26 -23.48 -0.93 2.78
CA ILE A 26 -22.27 -1.75 2.72
C ILE A 26 -21.90 -2.06 1.26
N TYR A 27 -22.88 -2.46 0.44
CA TYR A 27 -22.63 -3.08 -0.86
C TYR A 27 -22.98 -2.21 -2.07
N TRP A 28 -23.74 -1.12 -1.90
CA TRP A 28 -24.00 -0.20 -3.00
C TRP A 28 -22.69 0.50 -3.44
N PRO A 29 -22.47 0.70 -4.76
CA PRO A 29 -21.34 1.48 -5.26
C PRO A 29 -21.31 2.88 -4.64
N ASN A 30 -20.16 3.31 -4.13
CA ASN A 30 -19.97 4.64 -3.55
C ASN A 30 -18.71 5.33 -4.07
N ILE A 31 -17.93 4.63 -4.90
CA ILE A 31 -16.61 5.05 -5.34
C ILE A 31 -16.64 5.42 -6.82
N GLN A 32 -16.26 6.66 -7.14
CA GLN A 32 -16.13 7.15 -8.50
C GLN A 32 -14.69 7.52 -8.82
N VAL A 33 -14.06 6.87 -9.79
CA VAL A 33 -12.68 7.15 -10.18
C VAL A 33 -12.65 7.55 -11.65
N LYS A 34 -12.17 8.76 -11.94
CA LYS A 34 -12.07 9.32 -13.30
C LYS A 34 -10.65 9.28 -13.88
N ASP A 35 -9.67 8.97 -13.05
CA ASP A 35 -8.25 8.91 -13.39
C ASP A 35 -7.70 7.49 -13.15
N LYS A 36 -6.40 7.37 -12.85
CA LYS A 36 -5.78 6.07 -12.56
C LYS A 36 -6.20 5.45 -11.21
N GLY A 37 -6.92 6.18 -10.35
CA GLY A 37 -7.41 5.69 -9.06
C GLY A 37 -6.32 5.51 -8.01
N ILE A 38 -5.20 6.23 -8.13
CA ILE A 38 -4.05 6.01 -7.26
C ILE A 38 -4.13 6.92 -6.04
N ILE A 39 -4.03 6.31 -4.86
CA ILE A 39 -3.80 7.01 -3.60
C ILE A 39 -2.55 6.46 -2.91
N TYR A 40 -1.94 7.33 -2.11
CA TYR A 40 -0.83 7.00 -1.22
C TYR A 40 -1.30 7.24 0.20
N ILE A 41 -1.08 6.25 1.07
CA ILE A 41 -1.29 6.37 2.51
C ILE A 41 0.09 6.32 3.15
N GLN A 42 0.49 7.37 3.84
CA GLN A 42 1.78 7.45 4.50
C GLN A 42 1.78 6.71 5.85
N LYS A 43 2.97 6.36 6.32
CA LYS A 43 3.21 5.79 7.63
C LYS A 43 2.84 6.82 8.69
N GLY A 44 1.89 6.45 9.53
CA GLY A 44 1.35 7.33 10.56
C GLY A 44 0.12 8.12 10.12
N ASP A 45 -0.34 7.98 8.86
CA ASP A 45 -1.61 8.59 8.45
C ASP A 45 -2.76 8.11 9.32
N SER A 46 -3.60 9.08 9.72
CA SER A 46 -4.82 8.82 10.45
C SER A 46 -5.96 8.43 9.50
N PHE A 47 -7.03 7.86 10.05
CA PHE A 47 -8.22 7.55 9.26
C PHE A 47 -8.84 8.82 8.66
N VAL A 48 -8.76 9.92 9.39
CA VAL A 48 -9.21 11.23 8.93
C VAL A 48 -8.40 11.67 7.71
N THR A 49 -7.08 11.51 7.74
CA THR A 49 -6.20 11.82 6.60
C THR A 49 -6.60 11.01 5.36
N VAL A 50 -6.84 9.71 5.52
CA VAL A 50 -7.27 8.84 4.42
C VAL A 50 -8.61 9.30 3.83
N LEU A 51 -9.60 9.59 4.67
CA LEU A 51 -10.90 10.09 4.22
C LEU A 51 -10.77 11.44 3.49
N THR A 52 -9.98 12.37 4.03
CA THR A 52 -9.72 13.66 3.39
C THR A 52 -9.07 13.49 2.02
N THR A 53 -8.09 12.59 1.88
CA THR A 53 -7.44 12.28 0.59
C THR A 53 -8.43 11.71 -0.43
N LEU A 54 -9.32 10.81 0.01
CA LEU A 54 -10.36 10.24 -0.86
C LEU A 54 -11.38 11.30 -1.30
N GLN A 55 -11.79 12.17 -0.37
CA GLN A 55 -12.76 13.23 -0.62
C GLN A 55 -12.19 14.35 -1.49
N SER A 56 -10.95 14.79 -1.26
CA SER A 56 -10.30 15.84 -2.05
C SER A 56 -10.08 15.43 -3.51
N LYS A 57 -9.88 14.13 -3.75
CA LYS A 57 -9.85 13.53 -5.09
C LYS A 57 -11.23 13.34 -5.72
N GLY A 58 -12.30 13.57 -4.98
CA GLY A 58 -13.68 13.33 -5.43
C GLY A 58 -13.98 11.85 -5.65
N TYR A 59 -13.24 10.93 -4.99
CA TYR A 59 -13.40 9.49 -5.22
C TYR A 59 -14.59 8.88 -4.49
N VAL A 60 -15.20 9.59 -3.54
CA VAL A 60 -16.26 9.08 -2.67
C VAL A 60 -17.48 9.96 -2.82
N GLU A 61 -18.61 9.39 -3.20
CA GLU A 61 -19.88 10.13 -3.32
C GLU A 61 -20.46 10.47 -1.95
N ASN A 62 -20.52 9.48 -1.06
CA ASN A 62 -21.11 9.61 0.27
C ASN A 62 -20.10 9.20 1.36
N VAL A 63 -19.39 10.20 1.90
CA VAL A 63 -18.36 10.01 2.94
C VAL A 63 -18.95 9.47 4.25
N TYR A 64 -20.20 9.79 4.57
CA TYR A 64 -20.86 9.30 5.79
C TYR A 64 -21.01 7.78 5.78
N THR A 65 -21.52 7.20 4.69
CA THR A 65 -21.68 5.75 4.57
C THR A 65 -20.34 5.02 4.58
N LEU A 66 -19.32 5.59 3.91
CA LEU A 66 -17.96 5.05 3.96
C LEU A 66 -17.42 5.03 5.40
N ARG A 67 -17.59 6.12 6.15
CA ARG A 67 -17.17 6.20 7.55
C ARG A 67 -17.86 5.14 8.41
N LYS A 68 -19.18 4.96 8.28
CA LYS A 68 -19.92 3.93 9.03
C LYS A 68 -19.39 2.52 8.76
N VAL A 69 -19.18 2.19 7.49
CA VAL A 69 -18.64 0.86 7.11
C VAL A 69 -17.20 0.69 7.61
N ALA A 70 -16.37 1.75 7.54
CA ALA A 70 -15.01 1.72 8.07
C ALA A 70 -14.99 1.49 9.59
N ASP A 71 -15.84 2.18 10.35
CA ASP A 71 -15.97 2.03 11.80
C ASP A 71 -16.44 0.61 12.17
N TRP A 72 -17.49 0.09 11.51
CA TRP A 72 -17.97 -1.29 11.71
C TRP A 72 -16.88 -2.33 11.46
N LYS A 73 -16.00 -2.08 10.49
CA LYS A 73 -14.89 -2.97 10.14
C LYS A 73 -13.60 -2.66 10.89
N LYS A 74 -13.66 -1.73 11.84
CA LYS A 74 -12.56 -1.27 12.69
C LYS A 74 -11.36 -0.73 11.89
N TYR A 75 -11.57 -0.30 10.65
CA TYR A 75 -10.50 0.18 9.78
C TYR A 75 -9.64 1.30 10.40
N PRO A 76 -10.17 2.24 11.20
CA PRO A 76 -9.34 3.27 11.82
C PRO A 76 -8.18 2.74 12.67
N ALA A 77 -8.27 1.52 13.20
CA ALA A 77 -7.21 0.87 13.97
C ALA A 77 -6.23 0.03 13.11
N TYR A 78 -6.52 -0.15 11.83
CA TYR A 78 -5.78 -1.06 10.92
C TYR A 78 -5.35 -0.36 9.64
N ILE A 79 -5.00 0.93 9.73
CA ILE A 79 -4.50 1.68 8.59
C ILE A 79 -3.13 1.11 8.19
N LYS A 80 -2.99 0.81 6.91
CA LYS A 80 -1.76 0.30 6.32
C LYS A 80 -1.22 1.34 5.35
N SER A 81 0.01 1.80 5.57
CA SER A 81 0.66 2.64 4.58
C SER A 81 0.87 1.88 3.27
N GLY A 82 1.02 2.61 2.18
CA GLY A 82 1.20 2.02 0.87
C GLY A 82 0.54 2.79 -0.26
N ARG A 83 0.76 2.27 -1.46
CA ARG A 83 0.13 2.74 -2.69
C ARG A 83 -1.03 1.83 -3.06
N TYR A 84 -2.22 2.40 -3.24
CA TYR A 84 -3.43 1.65 -3.56
C TYR A 84 -4.02 2.11 -4.88
N ARG A 85 -4.50 1.14 -5.67
CA ARG A 85 -5.35 1.40 -6.83
C ARG A 85 -6.80 1.15 -6.46
N ILE A 86 -7.56 2.23 -6.43
CA ILE A 86 -9.00 2.24 -6.22
C ILE A 86 -9.68 2.12 -7.58
N GLN A 87 -10.71 1.28 -7.67
CA GLN A 87 -11.45 1.06 -8.91
C GLN A 87 -12.79 1.79 -8.88
N ASN A 88 -13.18 2.31 -10.03
CA ASN A 88 -14.51 2.90 -10.22
C ASN A 88 -15.61 1.86 -9.95
N GLY A 89 -16.67 2.27 -9.26
CA GLY A 89 -17.79 1.39 -8.93
C GLY A 89 -17.59 0.50 -7.70
N MET A 90 -16.47 0.63 -6.98
CA MET A 90 -16.29 -0.07 -5.70
C MET A 90 -17.39 0.36 -4.70
N SER A 91 -17.83 -0.61 -3.89
CA SER A 91 -18.65 -0.34 -2.72
C SER A 91 -17.80 0.09 -1.53
N ASN A 92 -18.45 0.63 -0.49
CA ASN A 92 -17.78 0.93 0.78
C ASN A 92 -17.05 -0.29 1.36
N ASN A 93 -17.70 -1.45 1.30
CA ASN A 93 -17.11 -2.70 1.78
C ASN A 93 -15.83 -3.10 1.04
N ALA A 94 -15.85 -2.97 -0.30
CA ALA A 94 -14.73 -3.31 -1.16
C ALA A 94 -13.54 -2.37 -0.92
N LEU A 95 -13.77 -1.05 -0.88
CA LEU A 95 -12.73 -0.08 -0.58
C LEU A 95 -12.12 -0.32 0.81
N VAL A 96 -12.96 -0.46 1.85
CA VAL A 96 -12.45 -0.71 3.20
C VAL A 96 -11.67 -2.02 3.28
N ASN A 97 -12.09 -3.08 2.58
CA ASN A 97 -11.33 -4.33 2.53
C ASN A 97 -9.96 -4.15 1.85
N LEU A 98 -9.92 -3.46 0.72
CA LEU A 98 -8.68 -3.17 0.00
C LEU A 98 -7.67 -2.47 0.93
N LEU A 99 -8.10 -1.39 1.58
CA LEU A 99 -7.24 -0.59 2.45
C LEU A 99 -6.85 -1.32 3.74
N ARG A 100 -7.80 -2.02 4.36
CA ARG A 100 -7.57 -2.75 5.63
C ARG A 100 -6.68 -3.98 5.45
N SER A 101 -6.76 -4.65 4.30
CA SER A 101 -5.91 -5.80 3.99
C SER A 101 -4.48 -5.39 3.61
N GLY A 102 -4.25 -4.12 3.29
CA GLY A 102 -2.95 -3.68 2.78
C GLY A 102 -2.64 -4.25 1.39
N ASN A 103 -3.66 -4.54 0.57
CA ASN A 103 -3.48 -5.04 -0.78
C ASN A 103 -3.02 -3.90 -1.71
N GLN A 104 -1.72 -3.62 -1.64
CA GLN A 104 -1.05 -2.54 -2.36
C GLN A 104 -0.81 -2.88 -3.84
N GLU A 105 -0.75 -1.84 -4.67
CA GLU A 105 -0.22 -1.96 -6.03
C GLU A 105 1.23 -1.48 -6.05
N ALA A 106 2.14 -2.36 -6.48
CA ALA A 106 3.56 -2.07 -6.62
C ALA A 106 3.83 -0.87 -7.55
N VAL A 107 4.91 -0.14 -7.28
CA VAL A 107 5.47 0.89 -8.16
C VAL A 107 6.59 0.34 -9.00
N ASN A 108 6.77 0.92 -10.19
CA ASN A 108 7.95 0.71 -11.00
C ASN A 108 9.04 1.70 -10.56
N PHE A 109 9.93 1.26 -9.68
CA PHE A 109 11.12 2.01 -9.29
C PHE A 109 12.21 1.84 -10.35
N THR A 110 12.65 2.94 -10.95
CA THR A 110 13.64 2.91 -12.02
C THR A 110 14.84 3.78 -11.66
N PHE A 111 16.04 3.24 -11.84
CA PHE A 111 17.26 4.02 -11.74
C PHE A 111 18.28 3.63 -12.81
N HIS A 112 18.95 4.66 -13.34
CA HIS A 112 20.04 4.54 -14.30
C HIS A 112 21.18 5.46 -13.85
N ASN A 113 22.42 5.11 -14.22
CA ASN A 113 23.60 5.97 -14.05
C ASN A 113 23.89 6.44 -12.61
N VAL A 114 23.54 5.63 -11.60
CA VAL A 114 23.79 5.94 -10.19
C VAL A 114 25.22 5.59 -9.81
N ARG A 115 26.00 6.62 -9.41
CA ARG A 115 27.43 6.51 -9.08
C ARG A 115 27.74 6.58 -7.60
N THR A 116 26.81 6.99 -6.75
CA THR A 116 27.01 7.02 -5.29
C THR A 116 25.76 6.58 -4.54
N PHE A 117 25.91 6.17 -3.28
CA PHE A 117 24.75 5.87 -2.43
C PHE A 117 23.92 7.11 -2.14
N GLN A 118 24.51 8.31 -2.11
CA GLN A 118 23.80 9.58 -1.96
C GLN A 118 22.88 9.85 -3.15
N GLN A 119 23.33 9.56 -4.38
CA GLN A 119 22.47 9.65 -5.56
C GLN A 119 21.33 8.63 -5.48
N LEU A 120 21.61 7.39 -5.06
CA LEU A 120 20.56 6.38 -4.89
C LEU A 120 19.55 6.80 -3.80
N ALA A 121 20.03 7.35 -2.69
CA ALA A 121 19.24 7.84 -1.58
C ALA A 121 18.24 8.93 -2.02
N GLY A 122 18.70 9.87 -2.87
CA GLY A 122 17.82 10.88 -3.45
C GLY A 122 16.77 10.30 -4.39
N LEU A 123 17.10 9.25 -5.15
CA LEU A 123 16.13 8.59 -6.03
C LEU A 123 15.09 7.79 -5.25
N VAL A 124 15.50 7.02 -4.24
CA VAL A 124 14.56 6.24 -3.41
C VAL A 124 13.63 7.16 -2.62
N SER A 125 14.12 8.29 -2.08
CA SER A 125 13.25 9.22 -1.35
C SER A 125 12.28 9.98 -2.23
N HIS A 126 12.61 10.20 -3.51
CA HIS A 126 11.71 10.84 -4.46
C HIS A 126 10.64 9.87 -5.01
N GLN A 127 10.97 8.59 -5.18
CA GLN A 127 10.07 7.61 -5.82
C GLN A 127 9.33 6.69 -4.84
N LEU A 128 9.84 6.53 -3.62
CA LEU A 128 9.32 5.65 -2.56
C LEU A 128 9.09 6.47 -1.29
N GLU A 129 8.36 5.88 -0.32
CA GLU A 129 8.14 6.46 1.01
C GLU A 129 9.37 6.36 1.94
N MET A 130 10.56 6.38 1.35
CA MET A 130 11.79 6.05 2.06
C MET A 130 12.54 7.32 2.44
N ASP A 131 12.89 7.46 3.72
CA ASP A 131 13.77 8.53 4.15
C ASP A 131 15.20 8.29 3.64
N SER A 132 15.78 9.32 3.00
CA SER A 132 17.11 9.23 2.41
C SER A 132 18.21 9.01 3.44
N LEU A 133 18.09 9.57 4.65
CA LEU A 133 19.10 9.42 5.70
C LEU A 133 19.10 8.01 6.27
N THR A 134 17.90 7.49 6.57
CA THR A 134 17.71 6.11 7.04
C THR A 134 18.19 5.10 6.00
N PHE A 135 17.96 5.37 4.71
CA PHE A 135 18.51 4.56 3.63
C PHE A 135 20.04 4.57 3.61
N LEU A 136 20.67 5.76 3.67
CA LEU A 136 22.12 5.89 3.71
C LEU A 136 22.74 5.14 4.89
N GLN A 137 22.17 5.31 6.09
CA GLN A 137 22.60 4.56 7.28
C GLN A 137 22.50 3.05 7.07
N THR A 138 21.46 2.58 6.38
CA THR A 138 21.26 1.16 6.10
C THR A 138 22.34 0.62 5.16
N VAL A 139 22.62 1.33 4.06
CA VAL A 139 23.62 0.84 3.07
C VAL A 139 25.07 1.00 3.54
N GLN A 140 25.32 1.94 4.45
CA GLN A 140 26.64 2.15 5.07
C GLN A 140 26.90 1.23 6.26
N ASN A 141 25.90 0.47 6.72
CA ASN A 141 26.07 -0.48 7.80
C ASN A 141 26.88 -1.70 7.31
N PRO A 142 28.11 -1.94 7.82
CA PRO A 142 28.95 -3.07 7.41
C PRO A 142 28.31 -4.44 7.65
N GLU A 143 27.41 -4.53 8.65
CA GLU A 143 26.69 -5.77 8.96
C GLU A 143 25.79 -6.21 7.82
N ILE A 144 25.08 -5.26 7.18
CA ILE A 144 24.15 -5.54 6.10
C ILE A 144 24.88 -6.05 4.86
N SER A 145 25.98 -5.39 4.46
CA SER A 145 26.77 -5.84 3.31
C SER A 145 27.37 -7.23 3.56
N ARG A 146 27.90 -7.47 4.77
CA ARG A 146 28.52 -8.73 5.16
C ARG A 146 27.51 -9.89 5.17
N GLU A 147 26.30 -9.67 5.69
CA GLU A 147 25.21 -10.65 5.65
C GLU A 147 24.87 -11.08 4.21
N LEU A 148 24.98 -10.15 3.26
CA LEU A 148 24.68 -10.38 1.85
C LEU A 148 25.88 -10.89 1.04
N GLY A 149 27.05 -11.06 1.66
CA GLY A 149 28.27 -11.58 1.03
C GLY A 149 29.10 -10.52 0.29
N PHE A 150 28.95 -9.24 0.66
CA PHE A 150 29.66 -8.10 0.07
C PHE A 150 30.55 -7.41 1.10
N SER A 151 31.63 -6.80 0.62
CA SER A 151 32.40 -5.81 1.37
C SER A 151 31.79 -4.43 1.17
N GLN A 152 32.11 -3.46 2.02
CA GLN A 152 31.57 -2.10 1.87
C GLN A 152 32.01 -1.45 0.54
N GLU A 153 33.20 -1.76 0.07
CA GLU A 153 33.78 -1.23 -1.17
C GLU A 153 33.03 -1.74 -2.41
N ASN A 154 32.62 -3.02 -2.41
CA ASN A 154 31.95 -3.64 -3.55
C ASN A 154 30.42 -3.67 -3.42
N PHE A 155 29.85 -3.33 -2.27
CA PHE A 155 28.41 -3.42 -2.02
C PHE A 155 27.59 -2.62 -3.01
N LYS A 156 28.12 -1.49 -3.49
CA LYS A 156 27.45 -0.68 -4.50
C LYS A 156 27.23 -1.42 -5.82
N ALA A 157 28.10 -2.37 -6.20
CA ALA A 157 27.94 -3.16 -7.41
C ALA A 157 26.73 -4.11 -7.36
N MET A 158 26.19 -4.37 -6.15
CA MET A 158 24.96 -5.13 -5.97
C MET A 158 23.74 -4.44 -6.61
N PHE A 159 23.74 -3.10 -6.68
CA PHE A 159 22.61 -2.32 -7.16
C PHE A 159 22.66 -2.16 -8.68
N ILE A 160 22.09 -3.13 -9.39
CA ILE A 160 22.09 -3.15 -10.85
C ILE A 160 21.03 -2.18 -11.40
N PRO A 161 21.39 -1.22 -12.27
CA PRO A 161 20.43 -0.33 -12.91
C PRO A 161 19.35 -1.10 -13.69
N ASN A 162 18.09 -0.91 -13.32
CA ASN A 162 16.92 -1.48 -13.99
C ASN A 162 15.63 -0.79 -13.51
N THR A 163 14.49 -1.26 -14.03
CA THR A 163 13.15 -1.03 -13.49
C THR A 163 12.75 -2.21 -12.60
N TYR A 164 12.38 -1.93 -11.36
CA TYR A 164 11.98 -2.92 -10.36
C TYR A 164 10.56 -2.66 -9.86
N GLN A 165 9.77 -3.72 -9.72
CA GLN A 165 8.47 -3.64 -9.05
C GLN A 165 8.65 -3.78 -7.54
N LEU A 166 8.32 -2.72 -6.81
CA LEU A 166 8.50 -2.62 -5.37
C LEU A 166 7.24 -2.07 -4.71
N TYR A 167 6.98 -2.42 -3.45
CA TYR A 167 5.99 -1.69 -2.68
C TYR A 167 6.51 -0.28 -2.39
N TRP A 168 5.63 0.70 -2.48
CA TRP A 168 6.00 2.10 -2.32
C TRP A 168 6.53 2.40 -0.90
N ASN A 169 6.01 1.70 0.11
CA ASN A 169 6.42 1.80 1.51
C ASN A 169 7.47 0.77 1.94
N ILE A 170 8.20 0.17 0.99
CA ILE A 170 9.26 -0.80 1.29
C ILE A 170 10.30 -0.19 2.24
N THR A 171 10.73 -0.95 3.26
CA THR A 171 11.74 -0.46 4.19
C THR A 171 13.12 -0.43 3.53
N PRO A 172 14.07 0.40 4.01
CA PRO A 172 15.45 0.40 3.51
C PRO A 172 16.10 -0.99 3.52
N ARG A 173 15.90 -1.75 4.60
CA ARG A 173 16.43 -3.10 4.71
C ARG A 173 15.80 -4.02 3.66
N ASP A 174 14.48 -4.08 3.57
CA ASP A 174 13.80 -4.95 2.60
C ASP A 174 14.14 -4.58 1.16
N PHE A 175 14.32 -3.29 0.87
CA PHE A 175 14.79 -2.81 -0.42
C PHE A 175 16.16 -3.38 -0.77
N VAL A 176 17.12 -3.29 0.15
CA VAL A 176 18.47 -3.82 -0.04
C VAL A 176 18.44 -5.33 -0.29
N TYR A 177 17.65 -6.09 0.47
CA TYR A 177 17.54 -7.54 0.30
C TYR A 177 16.85 -7.90 -1.02
N LYS A 178 15.83 -7.13 -1.40
CA LYS A 178 15.19 -7.27 -2.71
C LYS A 178 16.20 -7.04 -3.83
N MET A 179 17.01 -5.98 -3.76
CA MET A 179 18.08 -5.73 -4.74
C MET A 179 19.14 -6.83 -4.75
N ALA A 180 19.53 -7.37 -3.58
CA ALA A 180 20.45 -8.51 -3.50
C ALA A 180 19.89 -9.77 -4.19
N GLY A 181 18.58 -10.01 -4.04
CA GLY A 181 17.88 -11.08 -4.75
C GLY A 181 17.91 -10.87 -6.27
N GLU A 182 17.65 -9.65 -6.74
CA GLU A 182 17.71 -9.32 -8.16
C GLU A 182 19.15 -9.39 -8.72
N TYR A 183 20.16 -9.02 -7.93
CA TYR A 183 21.58 -9.21 -8.28
C TYR A 183 21.91 -10.69 -8.50
N LYS A 184 21.49 -11.57 -7.59
CA LYS A 184 21.72 -13.03 -7.71
C LYS A 184 21.04 -13.61 -8.95
N LYS A 185 19.81 -13.16 -9.27
CA LYS A 185 19.12 -13.54 -10.51
C LYS A 185 19.83 -13.03 -11.76
N PHE A 186 20.36 -11.80 -11.69
CA PHE A 186 21.10 -11.21 -12.79
C PHE A 186 22.41 -11.96 -13.04
N TRP A 187 23.19 -12.28 -12.01
CA TRP A 187 24.44 -13.04 -12.09
C TRP A 187 24.20 -14.54 -11.92
N ASN A 188 23.45 -15.11 -12.86
CA ASN A 188 23.27 -16.55 -13.00
C ASN A 188 24.51 -17.21 -13.65
N THR A 189 24.58 -18.54 -13.59
CA THR A 189 25.71 -19.35 -14.10
C THR A 189 26.10 -18.97 -15.52
N ALA A 190 25.12 -18.86 -16.42
CA ALA A 190 25.35 -18.52 -17.83
C ALA A 190 25.97 -17.14 -18.04
N ARG A 191 25.68 -16.15 -17.19
CA ARG A 191 26.31 -14.82 -17.25
C ARG A 191 27.67 -14.77 -16.59
N ARG A 192 27.91 -15.61 -15.58
CA ARG A 192 29.25 -15.76 -14.98
C ARG A 192 30.21 -16.43 -15.97
N GLU A 193 29.76 -17.44 -16.70
CA GLU A 193 30.54 -18.11 -17.75
C GLU A 193 30.92 -17.18 -18.89
N LYS A 194 30.07 -16.19 -19.22
CA LYS A 194 30.37 -15.17 -20.24
C LYS A 194 31.26 -14.04 -19.74
N ALA A 195 31.46 -13.92 -18.43
CA ALA A 195 32.23 -12.86 -17.80
C ALA A 195 33.58 -13.33 -17.26
N ALA A 196 33.81 -14.65 -17.22
CA ALA A 196 35.09 -15.28 -16.92
C ALA A 196 35.98 -15.31 -18.17
#